data_AF-A0A3R6U4F4-F1
#
_entry.id   AF-A0A3R6U4F4-F1
#
_cell.length_a   1.000
_cell.length_b   1.000
_cell.length_c   1.000
_cell.angle_alpha   90.00
_cell.angle_beta   90.00
_cell.angle_gamma   90.00
#
_symmetry.space_group_name_H-M   'P 1'
#
loop_
_entity.id
_entity.type
_entity.pdbx_description
1 polymer ?
#
loop_
_entity_poly.entity_id
_entity_poly.type
_entity_poly.pdbx_seq_one_letter_code
_entity_poly.pdbx_strand_id
1 'polypeptide(L)'
;MTFTYPAVITPHKDDDGFHIVFPDLELCEGDGPDLEDALDDAREAAYNWLMLELEEGGEFPAQSHEEDIEVPEGGFVRRIIVRIKLLPDSD
;
A
#
# COMPACT_ATOMS: atom_id res chain seq x y z
N MET A 1 10.43 -11.40 3.39
CA MET A 1 9.06 -11.83 3.03
C MET A 1 8.51 -10.91 1.96
N THR A 2 7.60 -11.42 1.12
CA THR A 2 6.96 -10.63 0.05
C THR A 2 5.46 -10.63 0.30
N PHE A 3 4.89 -9.43 0.44
CA PHE A 3 3.46 -9.19 0.61
C PHE A 3 2.92 -8.52 -0.64
N THR A 4 1.63 -8.72 -0.93
CA THR A 4 1.01 -8.16 -2.14
C THR A 4 -0.38 -7.68 -1.80
N TYR A 5 -0.57 -6.39 -1.60
CA TYR A 5 -1.88 -5.85 -1.27
C TYR A 5 -2.44 -5.07 -2.45
N PRO A 6 -3.74 -5.19 -2.74
CA PRO A 6 -4.41 -4.29 -3.66
C PRO A 6 -4.43 -2.88 -3.06
N ALA A 7 -4.17 -1.89 -3.90
CA ALA A 7 -4.26 -0.48 -3.56
C ALA A 7 -5.14 0.22 -4.58
N VAL A 8 -6.02 1.10 -4.10
CA VAL A 8 -6.89 1.93 -4.92
C VAL A 8 -6.14 3.20 -5.26
N ILE A 9 -5.88 3.41 -6.54
CA ILE A 9 -5.23 4.62 -7.04
C ILE A 9 -6.30 5.52 -7.61
N THR A 10 -6.36 6.74 -7.11
CA THR A 10 -7.36 7.75 -7.49
C THR A 10 -6.63 9.03 -7.90
N PRO A 11 -6.84 9.54 -9.12
CA PRO A 11 -6.28 10.83 -9.51
C PRO A 11 -6.99 11.96 -8.74
N HIS A 12 -6.24 13.00 -8.38
CA HIS A 12 -6.81 14.22 -7.82
C HIS A 12 -7.68 14.91 -8.88
N LYS A 13 -8.79 15.53 -8.43
CA LYS A 13 -9.71 16.24 -9.34
C LYS A 13 -9.19 17.62 -9.74
N ASP A 14 -8.39 18.24 -8.89
CA ASP A 14 -7.94 19.63 -9.02
C ASP A 14 -6.46 19.74 -9.45
N ASP A 15 -5.68 18.65 -9.39
CA ASP A 15 -4.24 18.62 -9.66
C ASP A 15 -3.83 17.31 -10.38
N ASP A 16 -2.60 17.26 -10.92
CA ASP A 16 -1.99 16.04 -11.49
C ASP A 16 -1.60 14.99 -10.43
N GLY A 17 -1.89 15.27 -9.16
CA GLY A 17 -1.60 14.37 -8.04
C GLY A 17 -2.39 13.07 -8.05
N PHE A 18 -1.86 12.09 -7.33
CA PHE A 18 -2.49 10.79 -7.14
C PHE A 18 -2.60 10.47 -5.66
N HIS A 19 -3.72 9.87 -5.29
CA HIS A 19 -3.97 9.35 -3.96
C HIS A 19 -4.11 7.84 -4.02
N ILE A 20 -3.40 7.14 -3.16
CA ILE A 20 -3.35 5.69 -3.11
C ILE A 20 -3.78 5.24 -1.73
N VAL A 21 -4.75 4.34 -1.66
CA VAL A 21 -5.28 3.82 -0.39
C VAL A 21 -5.22 2.29 -0.43
N PHE A 22 -4.73 1.70 0.66
CA PHE A 22 -4.85 0.27 0.87
C PHE A 22 -6.12 -0.03 1.67
N PRO A 23 -7.15 -0.67 1.07
CA PRO A 23 -8.35 -1.04 1.80
C PRO A 23 -8.09 -2.12 2.86
N ASP A 24 -7.06 -2.95 2.65
CA ASP A 24 -6.71 -4.07 3.54
C ASP A 24 -5.76 -3.69 4.68
N LEU A 25 -5.01 -2.61 4.53
CA LEU A 25 -4.02 -2.17 5.51
C LEU A 25 -4.55 -0.90 6.17
N GLU A 26 -4.90 -0.99 7.45
CA GLU A 26 -5.46 0.14 8.19
C GLU A 26 -4.45 1.30 8.23
N LEU A 27 -4.93 2.50 7.87
CA LEU A 27 -4.14 3.75 7.84
C LEU A 27 -2.94 3.70 6.88
N CYS A 28 -2.92 2.78 5.91
CA CYS A 28 -1.94 2.80 4.83
C CYS A 28 -2.53 3.50 3.62
N GLU A 29 -2.10 4.73 3.43
CA GLU A 29 -2.39 5.55 2.28
C GLU A 29 -1.11 6.27 1.85
N GLY A 30 -1.10 6.78 0.63
CA GLY A 30 -0.04 7.64 0.14
C GLY A 30 -0.59 8.68 -0.81
N ASP A 31 -0.02 9.86 -0.75
CA ASP A 31 -0.34 10.96 -1.65
C ASP A 31 0.92 11.45 -2.33
N GLY A 32 0.79 11.91 -3.56
CA GLY A 32 1.92 12.45 -4.29
C GLY A 32 1.51 13.33 -5.45
N PRO A 33 2.42 14.21 -5.91
CA PRO A 33 2.20 15.04 -7.10
C PRO A 33 2.13 14.23 -8.39
N ASP A 34 2.66 13.01 -8.40
CA ASP A 34 2.68 12.08 -9.51
C ASP A 34 2.42 10.65 -9.02
N LEU A 35 2.08 9.75 -9.94
CA LEU A 35 1.79 8.34 -9.63
C LEU A 35 2.97 7.64 -8.95
N GLU A 36 4.21 7.95 -9.36
CA GLU A 36 5.42 7.34 -8.79
C GLU A 36 5.65 7.77 -7.34
N ASP A 37 5.51 9.06 -7.03
CA ASP A 37 5.62 9.59 -5.66
C ASP A 37 4.54 9.00 -4.75
N ALA A 38 3.28 9.02 -5.19
CA ALA A 38 2.18 8.46 -4.41
C ALA A 38 2.37 6.95 -4.16
N LEU A 39 2.91 6.22 -5.16
CA LEU A 39 3.24 4.80 -5.03
C LEU A 39 4.37 4.55 -4.04
N ASP A 40 5.39 5.39 -4.03
CA ASP A 40 6.52 5.24 -3.11
C ASP A 40 6.09 5.51 -1.66
N ASP A 41 5.30 6.57 -1.44
CA ASP A 41 4.75 6.94 -0.14
C ASP A 41 3.82 5.85 0.41
N ALA A 42 2.85 5.40 -0.41
CA ALA A 42 1.94 4.33 -0.04
C ALA A 42 2.70 3.02 0.25
N ARG A 43 3.73 2.71 -0.55
CA ARG A 43 4.58 1.54 -0.33
C ARG A 43 5.38 1.65 0.96
N GLU A 44 5.88 2.83 1.30
CA GLU A 44 6.59 3.08 2.56
C GLU A 44 5.65 2.90 3.76
N ALA A 45 4.43 3.47 3.69
CA ALA A 45 3.40 3.29 4.71
C ALA A 45 3.09 1.80 4.93
N ALA A 46 2.82 1.06 3.83
CA ALA A 46 2.58 -0.38 3.90
C ALA A 46 3.80 -1.16 4.42
N TYR A 47 5.03 -0.77 4.05
CA TYR A 47 6.25 -1.38 4.55
C TYR A 47 6.39 -1.19 6.07
N ASN A 48 6.17 0.04 6.56
CA ASN A 48 6.29 0.38 7.96
C ASN A 48 5.23 -0.35 8.80
N TRP A 49 3.99 -0.38 8.33
CA TRP A 49 2.91 -1.13 8.95
C TRP A 49 3.23 -2.63 9.07
N LEU A 50 3.64 -3.25 7.96
CA LEU A 50 3.99 -4.67 7.93
C LEU A 50 5.24 -4.99 8.77
N MET A 51 6.19 -4.06 8.86
CA MET A 51 7.38 -4.21 9.70
C MET A 51 7.01 -4.14 11.17
N LEU A 52 6.17 -3.18 11.57
CA LEU A 52 5.69 -3.04 12.94
C LEU A 52 4.90 -4.28 13.38
N GLU A 53 3.95 -4.74 12.57
CA GLU A 53 3.15 -5.94 12.85
C GLU A 53 4.05 -7.18 13.02
N LEU A 54 5.10 -7.28 12.20
CA LEU A 54 6.08 -8.37 12.30
C LEU A 54 6.93 -8.28 13.57
N GLU A 55 7.33 -7.07 14.00
CA GLU A 55 8.07 -6.83 15.24
C GLU A 55 7.21 -7.14 16.49
N GLU A 56 5.93 -6.77 16.46
CA GLU A 56 4.98 -7.10 17.53
C GLU A 56 4.53 -8.57 17.49
N GLY A 57 4.81 -9.28 16.39
CA GLY A 57 4.48 -10.70 16.20
C GLY A 57 2.98 -10.92 15.95
N GLY A 58 2.30 -9.94 15.40
CA GLY A 58 0.88 -9.98 15.08
C GLY A 58 0.57 -10.68 13.76
N GLU A 59 -0.67 -10.53 13.29
CA GLU A 59 -1.22 -11.25 12.13
C GLU A 59 -1.48 -10.31 10.98
N PHE A 60 -1.08 -10.71 9.77
CA PHE A 60 -1.29 -9.91 8.57
C PHE A 60 -2.75 -10.00 8.09
N PRO A 61 -3.37 -8.88 7.68
CA PRO A 61 -4.72 -8.89 7.17
C PRO A 61 -4.83 -9.69 5.87
N ALA A 62 -6.02 -10.23 5.61
CA ALA A 62 -6.32 -10.88 4.35
C ALA A 62 -6.40 -9.84 3.21
N GLN A 63 -6.04 -10.26 2.00
CA GLN A 63 -6.14 -9.41 0.82
C GLN A 63 -7.59 -9.44 0.30
N SER A 64 -8.19 -8.25 0.15
CA SER A 64 -9.47 -8.10 -0.52
C SER A 64 -9.32 -8.41 -2.00
N HIS A 65 -10.41 -8.92 -2.59
CA HIS A 65 -10.45 -9.12 -4.03
C HIS A 65 -10.62 -7.78 -4.74
N GLU A 66 -9.95 -7.61 -5.88
CA GLU A 66 -10.07 -6.41 -6.73
C GLU A 66 -11.52 -6.10 -7.16
N GLU A 67 -12.38 -7.12 -7.18
CA GLU A 67 -13.81 -6.99 -7.52
C GLU A 67 -14.68 -6.49 -6.35
N ASP A 68 -14.21 -6.62 -5.11
CA ASP A 68 -14.92 -6.20 -3.89
C ASP A 68 -14.55 -4.76 -3.48
N ILE A 69 -13.50 -4.22 -4.08
CA ILE A 69 -12.95 -2.91 -3.73
C ILE A 69 -13.70 -1.81 -4.48
N GLU A 70 -14.28 -0.88 -3.73
CA GLU A 70 -14.93 0.30 -4.30
C GLU A 70 -13.89 1.27 -4.87
N VAL A 71 -13.88 1.38 -6.19
CA VAL A 71 -12.99 2.30 -6.90
C VAL A 71 -13.74 3.59 -7.25
N PRO A 72 -13.25 4.77 -6.84
CA PRO A 72 -13.86 6.04 -7.18
C PRO A 72 -13.74 6.36 -8.69
N GLU A 73 -14.54 7.32 -9.16
CA GLU A 73 -14.59 7.71 -10.57
C GLU A 73 -13.21 8.12 -11.11
N GLY A 74 -12.71 7.39 -12.11
CA GLY A 74 -11.39 7.62 -12.71
C GLY A 74 -10.23 6.93 -12.00
N GLY A 75 -10.48 6.25 -10.88
CA GLY A 75 -9.50 5.43 -10.19
C GLY A 75 -9.35 4.01 -10.77
N PHE A 76 -8.36 3.27 -10.29
CA PHE A 76 -8.16 1.86 -10.60
C PHE A 76 -7.47 1.14 -9.44
N VAL A 77 -7.71 -0.17 -9.31
CA VAL A 77 -6.99 -1.00 -8.34
C VAL A 77 -5.68 -1.50 -8.94
N ARG A 78 -4.61 -1.52 -8.15
CA ARG A 78 -3.35 -2.13 -8.52
C ARG A 78 -2.73 -2.89 -7.36
N ARG A 79 -2.17 -4.05 -7.65
CA ARG A 79 -1.48 -4.86 -6.64
C ARG A 79 -0.06 -4.34 -6.43
N ILE A 80 0.23 -3.86 -5.22
CA ILE A 80 1.54 -3.36 -4.83
C ILE A 80 2.29 -4.46 -4.08
N ILE A 81 3.50 -4.75 -4.55
CA ILE A 81 4.34 -5.80 -3.97
C ILE A 81 5.31 -5.16 -2.98
N VAL A 82 5.11 -5.41 -1.70
CA VAL A 82 5.98 -4.92 -0.62
C VAL A 82 6.93 -6.03 -0.21
N ARG A 83 8.23 -5.76 -0.28
CA ARG A 83 9.29 -6.73 0.08
C ARG A 83 9.99 -6.29 1.35
N ILE A 84 9.76 -7.03 2.43
CA ILE A 84 10.49 -6.84 3.69
C ILE A 84 11.70 -7.75 3.69
N LYS A 85 12.89 -7.16 3.71
CA LYS A 85 14.14 -7.89 3.93
C LYS A 85 14.49 -7.80 5.41
N LEU A 86 14.16 -8.85 6.15
CA LEU A 86 14.86 -9.12 7.40
C LEU A 86 16.30 -9.45 7.02
N LEU A 87 17.23 -8.54 7.33
CA LEU A 87 18.64 -8.90 7.32
C LEU A 87 18.83 -9.96 8.40
N PRO A 88 19.42 -11.14 8.09
CA PRO A 88 19.99 -11.93 9.15
C PRO A 88 21.10 -11.08 9.77
N ASP A 89 21.02 -10.79 11.06
CA ASP A 89 22.16 -10.36 11.86
C ASP A 89 23.31 -11.29 11.51
N SER A 90 24.22 -10.81 10.66
CA SER A 90 25.39 -11.56 10.26
C SER A 90 26.47 -11.18 11.26
N ASP A 91 26.53 -11.99 12.32
CA ASP A 91 27.65 -12.22 13.23
C ASP A 91 28.98 -12.41 12.47
#